data_AF-F2JGD6-F1
#
_entry.id   AF-F2JGD6-F1
#
_cell.length_a   1.000
_cell.length_b   1.000
_cell.length_c   1.000
_cell.angle_alpha   90.00
_cell.angle_beta   90.00
_cell.angle_gamma   90.00
#
_symmetry.space_group_name_H-M   'P 1'
#
loop_
_entity.id
_entity.type
_entity.pdbx_description
1 polymer ?
#
loop_
_entity_poly.entity_id
_entity_poly.type
_entity_poly.pdbx_seq_one_letter_code
_entity_poly.pdbx_strand_id
1 'polypeptide(L)'
;MHIHHNLTHLKEEISQIEELLAELKDYSLLTLFLDELNYLKTKLPTSYRIFTKEELLYDYNGQNGKPLYLATCNYVFDVTHHPLWHLGAYPTLQLGISPLDYFQLYYQNDLKAATEAGPIIGKFLTH
;
A
#
# COMPACT_ATOMS: atom_id res chain seq x y z
N MET A 1 31.07 46.98 -21.93
CA MET A 1 31.23 45.50 -22.01
C MET A 1 30.71 44.77 -20.77
N HIS A 2 30.91 45.28 -19.54
CA HIS A 2 30.47 44.63 -18.29
C HIS A 2 28.94 44.48 -18.13
N ILE A 3 28.16 45.48 -18.54
CA ILE A 3 26.68 45.45 -18.37
C ILE A 3 26.03 44.34 -19.22
N HIS A 4 26.57 44.08 -20.42
CA HIS A 4 26.03 43.06 -21.32
C HIS A 4 26.28 41.65 -20.79
N HIS A 5 27.45 41.40 -20.17
CA HIS A 5 27.77 40.12 -19.55
C HIS A 5 26.86 39.80 -18.36
N ASN A 6 26.59 40.80 -17.51
CA ASN A 6 25.67 40.63 -16.37
C ASN A 6 24.23 40.36 -16.81
N LEU A 7 23.78 40.97 -17.91
CA LEU A 7 22.45 40.73 -18.48
C LEU A 7 22.29 39.32 -19.06
N THR A 8 23.35 38.75 -19.64
CA THR A 8 23.32 37.38 -20.16
C THR A 8 23.25 36.36 -19.03
N HIS A 9 24.08 36.53 -17.98
CA HIS A 9 24.07 35.65 -16.81
C HIS A 9 22.71 35.62 -16.10
N LEU A 10 22.09 36.79 -15.91
CA LEU A 10 20.77 36.89 -15.28
C LEU A 10 19.67 36.16 -16.08
N LYS A 11 19.78 36.14 -17.42
CA LYS A 11 18.82 35.43 -18.28
C LYS A 11 18.97 33.91 -18.18
N GLU A 12 20.19 33.41 -18.07
CA GLU A 12 20.45 31.98 -17.85
C GLU A 12 19.92 31.53 -16.49
N GLU A 13 20.14 32.32 -15.44
CA GLU A 13 19.59 32.04 -14.10
C GLU A 13 18.05 32.02 -14.11
N ILE A 14 17.40 33.00 -14.76
CA ILE A 14 15.94 33.02 -14.89
C ILE A 14 15.43 31.78 -15.66
N SER A 15 16.11 31.38 -16.74
CA SER A 15 15.71 30.20 -17.52
C SER A 15 15.79 28.91 -16.69
N GLN A 16 16.83 28.75 -15.86
CA GLN A 16 16.96 27.59 -14.97
C GLN A 16 15.88 27.59 -13.88
N ILE A 17 15.54 28.77 -13.35
CA ILE A 17 14.47 28.91 -12.37
C ILE A 17 13.10 28.59 -13.00
N GLU A 18 12.86 28.99 -14.24
CA GLU A 18 11.62 28.68 -14.97
C GLU A 18 11.48 27.17 -15.26
N GLU A 19 12.58 26.50 -15.59
CA GLU A 19 12.64 25.05 -15.80
C GLU A 19 12.36 24.29 -14.49
N LEU A 20 13.02 24.67 -13.39
CA LEU A 20 12.75 24.12 -12.06
C LEU A 20 11.31 24.38 -11.60
N LEU A 21 10.74 25.56 -11.91
CA LEU A 21 9.34 25.86 -11.64
C LEU A 21 8.38 25.01 -12.48
N ALA A 22 8.74 24.64 -13.70
CA ALA A 22 7.95 23.74 -14.54
C ALA A 22 7.97 22.31 -13.99
N GLU A 23 9.14 21.83 -13.56
CA GLU A 23 9.29 20.53 -12.91
C GLU A 23 8.53 20.47 -11.57
N LEU A 24 8.59 21.54 -10.76
CA LEU A 24 7.85 21.61 -9.50
C LEU A 24 6.33 21.73 -9.70
N LYS A 25 5.88 22.32 -10.81
CA LYS A 25 4.44 22.44 -11.13
C LYS A 25 3.81 21.11 -11.55
N ASP A 26 4.60 20.10 -11.87
CA ASP A 26 4.10 18.74 -12.09
C ASP A 26 3.82 18.03 -10.75
N TYR A 27 2.88 18.59 -9.99
CA TYR A 27 2.34 18.01 -8.77
C TYR A 27 1.42 16.81 -9.04
N SER A 28 1.38 16.28 -10.27
CA SER A 28 0.53 15.14 -10.65
C SER A 28 0.83 13.92 -9.79
N LEU A 29 2.10 13.63 -9.51
CA LEU A 29 2.48 12.53 -8.61
C LEU A 29 2.10 12.82 -7.14
N LEU A 30 2.25 14.06 -6.67
CA LEU A 30 1.88 14.44 -5.31
C LEU A 30 0.36 14.37 -5.10
N THR A 31 -0.42 14.79 -6.08
CA THR A 31 -1.89 14.73 -6.04
C THR A 31 -2.38 13.28 -6.08
N LEU A 32 -1.80 12.43 -6.94
CA LEU A 32 -2.08 10.99 -6.94
C LEU A 32 -1.78 10.35 -5.56
N PHE A 33 -0.65 10.71 -4.95
CA PHE A 33 -0.30 10.22 -3.61
C PHE A 33 -1.27 10.72 -2.53
N LEU A 34 -1.67 11.99 -2.58
CA LEU A 34 -2.64 12.56 -1.64
C LEU A 34 -4.03 11.91 -1.75
N ASP A 35 -4.48 11.62 -2.97
CA ASP A 35 -5.73 10.92 -3.21
C ASP A 35 -5.70 9.50 -2.63
N GLU A 36 -4.58 8.79 -2.80
CA GLU A 36 -4.37 7.48 -2.20
C GLU A 36 -4.38 7.55 -0.67
N LEU A 37 -3.69 8.52 -0.06
CA LEU A 37 -3.72 8.73 1.38
C LEU A 37 -5.13 9.03 1.91
N ASN A 38 -5.89 9.87 1.21
CA ASN A 38 -7.25 10.20 1.60
C ASN A 38 -8.17 8.98 1.47
N TYR A 39 -8.05 8.21 0.39
CA TYR A 39 -8.76 6.94 0.24
C TYR A 39 -8.44 5.99 1.41
N LEU A 40 -7.16 5.77 1.72
CA LEU A 40 -6.76 4.87 2.79
C LEU A 40 -7.25 5.32 4.16
N LYS A 41 -7.25 6.62 4.46
CA LYS A 41 -7.84 7.16 5.70
C LYS A 41 -9.32 6.77 5.87
N THR A 42 -10.08 6.66 4.79
CA THR A 42 -11.49 6.23 4.85
C THR A 42 -11.66 4.74 5.10
N LYS A 43 -10.62 3.93 4.84
CA LYS A 43 -10.64 2.47 5.01
C LYS A 43 -10.07 2.00 6.35
N LEU A 44 -9.28 2.84 7.02
CA LEU A 44 -8.66 2.48 8.29
C LEU A 44 -9.70 2.47 9.42
N PRO A 45 -9.68 1.44 10.28
CA PRO A 45 -10.56 1.40 11.44
C PRO A 45 -10.14 2.46 12.47
N THR A 46 -11.11 3.04 13.17
CA THR A 46 -10.90 4.04 14.24
C THR A 46 -10.17 3.47 15.45
N SER A 47 -10.19 2.15 15.60
CA SER A 47 -9.42 1.40 16.60
C SER A 47 -8.85 0.15 15.94
N TYR A 48 -7.59 -0.14 16.18
CA TYR A 48 -6.92 -1.32 15.64
C TYR A 48 -6.49 -2.27 16.76
N ARG A 49 -6.78 -3.55 16.56
CA ARG A 49 -6.11 -4.63 17.28
C ARG A 49 -4.78 -4.93 16.58
N ILE A 50 -3.78 -5.28 17.37
CA ILE A 50 -2.52 -5.80 16.88
C ILE A 50 -2.63 -7.33 16.83
N PHE A 51 -2.26 -7.93 15.70
CA PHE A 51 -2.25 -9.37 15.49
C PHE A 51 -0.82 -9.89 15.31
N THR A 52 -0.56 -11.08 15.83
CA THR A 52 0.69 -11.82 15.60
C THR A 52 0.57 -12.76 14.41
N LYS A 53 1.71 -13.24 13.90
CA LYS A 53 1.74 -14.24 12.81
C LYS A 53 1.08 -15.54 13.26
N GLU A 54 1.30 -15.96 14.49
CA GLU A 54 0.74 -17.18 15.07
C GLU A 54 -0.79 -17.10 15.13
N GLU A 55 -1.36 -15.99 15.61
CA GLU A 55 -2.81 -15.80 15.64
C GLU A 55 -3.41 -15.94 14.23
N LEU A 56 -2.79 -15.32 13.22
CA LEU A 56 -3.28 -15.41 11.84
C LEU A 56 -3.20 -16.84 11.29
N LEU A 57 -2.13 -17.58 11.59
CA LEU A 57 -1.93 -18.94 11.09
C LEU A 57 -2.82 -19.99 11.76
N TYR A 58 -3.17 -19.80 13.04
CA TYR A 58 -3.85 -20.84 13.83
C TYR A 58 -5.29 -20.49 14.22
N ASP A 59 -5.59 -19.21 14.45
CA ASP A 59 -6.90 -18.76 14.93
C ASP A 59 -7.75 -18.08 13.87
N TYR A 60 -7.13 -17.59 12.79
CA TYR A 60 -7.80 -16.87 11.70
C TYR A 60 -7.44 -17.43 10.32
N ASN A 61 -7.45 -18.76 10.20
CA ASN A 61 -6.96 -19.47 9.02
C ASN A 61 -8.04 -19.94 8.03
N GLY A 62 -9.30 -19.55 8.22
CA GLY A 62 -10.40 -19.94 7.32
C GLY A 62 -10.87 -21.38 7.46
N GLN A 63 -10.28 -22.19 8.35
CA GLN A 63 -10.58 -23.61 8.50
C GLN A 63 -11.55 -23.87 9.66
N ASN A 64 -12.33 -24.95 9.56
CA ASN A 64 -13.23 -25.40 10.63
C ASN A 64 -14.21 -24.32 11.11
N GLY A 65 -14.69 -23.47 10.18
CA GLY A 65 -15.59 -22.37 10.49
C GLY A 65 -14.91 -21.15 11.13
N LYS A 66 -13.58 -21.15 11.30
CA LYS A 66 -12.83 -19.97 11.68
C LYS A 66 -12.82 -18.96 10.52
N PRO A 67 -12.87 -17.65 10.80
CA PRO A 67 -12.64 -16.63 9.78
C PRO A 67 -11.24 -16.72 9.17
N LEU A 68 -11.04 -16.12 7.99
CA LEU A 68 -9.74 -16.04 7.31
C LEU A 68 -9.23 -14.60 7.33
N TYR A 69 -8.19 -14.34 8.12
CA TYR A 69 -7.52 -13.05 8.18
C TYR A 69 -6.12 -13.17 7.61
N LEU A 70 -5.77 -12.25 6.71
CA LEU A 70 -4.46 -12.20 6.06
C LEU A 70 -3.83 -10.83 6.27
N ALA A 71 -2.50 -10.76 6.24
CA ALA A 71 -1.79 -9.52 6.50
C ALA A 71 -0.87 -9.13 5.35
N THR A 72 -0.75 -7.83 5.09
CA THR A 72 0.27 -7.22 4.23
C THR A 72 0.39 -5.74 4.58
N CYS A 73 1.48 -5.08 4.17
CA CYS A 73 1.71 -3.64 4.43
C CYS A 73 1.46 -3.23 5.90
N ASN A 74 1.78 -4.10 6.86
CA ASN A 74 1.54 -3.93 8.31
C ASN A 74 0.06 -3.85 8.73
N TYR A 75 -0.89 -4.24 7.88
CA TYR A 75 -2.32 -4.30 8.15
C TYR A 75 -2.84 -5.74 8.07
N VAL A 76 -3.96 -5.98 8.76
CA VAL A 76 -4.71 -7.23 8.71
C VAL A 76 -6.06 -6.98 8.04
N PHE A 77 -6.43 -7.88 7.13
CA PHE A 77 -7.62 -7.83 6.30
C PHE A 77 -8.52 -9.01 6.62
N ASP A 78 -9.83 -8.75 6.79
CA ASP A 78 -10.81 -9.82 6.84
C ASP A 78 -11.19 -10.23 5.41
N VAL A 79 -10.69 -11.39 4.98
CA VAL A 79 -10.95 -11.94 3.64
C VAL A 79 -11.90 -13.15 3.71
N THR A 80 -12.60 -13.32 4.83
CA THR A 80 -13.44 -14.49 5.11
C THR A 80 -14.49 -14.75 4.03
N HIS A 81 -15.00 -13.71 3.39
CA HIS A 81 -16.03 -13.86 2.35
C HIS A 81 -15.49 -13.65 0.92
N HIS A 82 -14.18 -13.47 0.77
CA HIS A 82 -13.61 -13.19 -0.54
C HIS A 82 -13.56 -14.48 -1.38
N PRO A 83 -14.16 -14.51 -2.59
CA PRO A 83 -14.35 -15.74 -3.36
C PRO A 83 -13.04 -16.46 -3.70
N LEU A 84 -11.96 -15.71 -3.94
CA LEU A 84 -10.65 -16.28 -4.23
C LEU A 84 -9.94 -16.79 -2.96
N TRP A 85 -10.05 -16.07 -1.84
CA TRP A 85 -9.27 -16.38 -0.63
C TRP A 85 -9.98 -17.40 0.28
N HIS A 86 -11.32 -17.42 0.28
CA HIS A 86 -12.13 -18.27 1.15
C HIS A 86 -12.18 -19.75 0.74
N LEU A 87 -12.10 -20.06 -0.56
CA LEU A 87 -12.43 -21.39 -1.08
C LEU A 87 -11.24 -22.32 -1.34
N GLY A 88 -10.06 -22.03 -0.77
CA GLY A 88 -8.87 -22.87 -1.00
C GLY A 88 -8.47 -22.97 -2.49
N ALA A 89 -9.02 -22.10 -3.35
CA ALA A 89 -8.82 -22.07 -4.79
C ALA A 89 -7.51 -21.37 -5.20
N TYR A 90 -6.60 -21.16 -4.25
CA TYR A 90 -5.31 -20.55 -4.53
C TYR A 90 -4.31 -21.60 -5.05
N PRO A 91 -3.44 -21.24 -6.02
CA PRO A 91 -2.33 -22.09 -6.48
C PRO A 91 -1.26 -22.36 -5.40
N THR A 92 -1.39 -21.84 -4.19
CA THR A 92 -0.39 -21.93 -3.12
C THR A 92 -0.18 -23.36 -2.60
N LEU A 93 -1.21 -24.21 -2.68
CA LEU A 93 -1.09 -25.64 -2.40
C LEU A 93 -0.10 -26.35 -3.36
N GLN A 94 0.09 -25.84 -4.59
CA GLN A 94 1.13 -26.35 -5.50
C GLN A 94 2.52 -25.79 -5.19
N LEU A 95 2.61 -24.65 -4.49
CA LEU A 95 3.88 -23.98 -4.18
C LEU A 95 4.40 -24.32 -2.77
N GLY A 96 3.59 -24.94 -1.90
CA GLY A 96 3.98 -25.26 -0.52
C GLY A 96 4.10 -24.02 0.39
N ILE A 97 3.48 -22.90 0.00
CA ILE A 97 3.53 -21.62 0.73
C ILE A 97 2.19 -21.39 1.45
N SER A 98 2.21 -20.83 2.65
CA SER A 98 0.98 -20.51 3.37
C SER A 98 0.20 -19.38 2.67
N PRO A 99 -1.15 -19.35 2.76
CA PRO A 99 -1.94 -18.23 2.22
C PRO A 99 -1.50 -16.86 2.77
N LEU A 100 -1.06 -16.81 4.03
CA LEU A 100 -0.54 -15.60 4.66
C LEU A 100 0.74 -15.10 3.98
N ASP A 101 1.73 -15.96 3.81
CA ASP A 101 3.00 -15.58 3.18
C ASP A 101 2.80 -15.21 1.71
N TYR A 102 1.89 -15.89 1.00
CA TYR A 102 1.55 -15.55 -0.38
C TYR A 102 0.84 -14.20 -0.49
N PHE A 103 -0.12 -13.91 0.41
CA PHE A 103 -0.81 -12.62 0.46
C PHE A 103 0.17 -11.47 0.72
N GLN A 104 1.13 -11.68 1.64
CA GLN A 104 2.20 -10.72 1.90
C GLN A 104 3.03 -10.46 0.65
N LEU A 105 3.49 -11.51 -0.03
CA LEU A 105 4.31 -11.37 -1.23
C LEU A 105 3.57 -10.67 -2.37
N TYR A 106 2.31 -11.07 -2.62
CA TYR A 106 1.52 -10.56 -3.73
C TYR A 106 1.18 -9.08 -3.57
N TYR A 107 0.86 -8.64 -2.35
CA TYR A 107 0.43 -7.28 -2.06
C TYR A 107 1.46 -6.46 -1.28
N GLN A 108 2.75 -6.85 -1.25
CA GLN A 108 3.77 -6.25 -0.37
C GLN A 108 3.87 -4.71 -0.45
N ASN A 109 3.53 -4.14 -1.61
CA ASN A 109 3.60 -2.70 -1.89
C ASN A 109 2.29 -2.14 -2.49
N ASP A 110 1.18 -2.87 -2.42
CA ASP A 110 -0.10 -2.45 -3.01
C ASP A 110 -1.23 -2.56 -1.98
N LEU A 111 -1.21 -1.62 -1.05
CA LEU A 111 -2.22 -1.53 0.00
C LEU A 111 -3.61 -1.27 -0.58
N LYS A 112 -3.71 -0.50 -1.67
CA LYS A 112 -4.98 -0.23 -2.32
C LYS A 112 -5.61 -1.52 -2.86
N ALA A 113 -4.86 -2.32 -3.62
CA ALA A 113 -5.36 -3.61 -4.10
C ALA A 113 -5.69 -4.57 -2.94
N ALA A 114 -4.89 -4.57 -1.86
CA ALA A 114 -5.20 -5.36 -0.67
C ALA A 114 -6.56 -4.97 -0.04
N THR A 115 -6.95 -3.69 -0.06
CA THR A 115 -8.26 -3.24 0.46
C THR A 115 -9.45 -3.72 -0.39
N GLU A 116 -9.22 -4.17 -1.62
CA GLU A 116 -10.26 -4.79 -2.45
C GLU A 116 -10.54 -6.23 -2.03
N ALA A 117 -9.56 -6.90 -1.38
CA ALA A 117 -9.73 -8.24 -0.87
C ALA A 117 -10.61 -8.29 0.39
N GLY A 118 -10.65 -7.20 1.17
CA GLY A 118 -11.43 -7.11 2.40
C GLY A 118 -11.16 -5.85 3.23
N PRO A 119 -11.99 -5.57 4.25
CA PRO A 119 -11.79 -4.44 5.16
C PRO A 119 -10.55 -4.63 6.04
N ILE A 120 -9.89 -3.52 6.36
CA ILE A 120 -8.80 -3.50 7.35
C ILE A 120 -9.40 -3.63 8.75
N ILE A 121 -8.96 -4.63 9.51
CA ILE A 121 -9.46 -4.93 10.86
C ILE A 121 -8.38 -4.75 11.95
N GLY A 122 -7.14 -4.52 11.55
CA GLY A 122 -6.05 -4.32 12.51
C GLY A 122 -4.68 -4.11 11.91
N LYS A 123 -3.68 -4.21 12.78
CA LYS A 123 -2.26 -4.06 12.48
C LYS A 123 -1.56 -5.40 12.61
N PHE A 124 -0.58 -5.63 11.75
CA PHE A 124 0.26 -6.82 11.77
C PHE A 124 1.66 -6.47 12.26
N LEU A 125 2.16 -7.18 13.26
CA LEU A 125 3.54 -7.06 13.74
C LEU A 125 4.45 -7.97 12.93
N THR A 126 5.32 -7.37 12.12
CA THR A 126 6.49 -8.04 11.56
C THR A 126 7.62 -7.97 12.58
N HIS A 127 7.78 -9.02 13.40
CA HIS A 127 8.99 -9.20 14.21
C HIS A 127 10.16 -9.69 13.34
#